data_AF-A0A7S3V4V2-F1
#
_entry.id   AF-A0A7S3V4V2-F1
#
_cell.length_a   1.000
_cell.length_b   1.000
_cell.length_c   1.000
_cell.angle_alpha   90.00
_cell.angle_beta   90.00
_cell.angle_gamma   90.00
#
_symmetry.space_group_name_H-M   'P 1'
#
loop_
_entity.id
_entity.type
_entity.pdbx_description
1 polymer ?
#
loop_
_entity_poly.entity_id
_entity_poly.type
_entity_poly.pdbx_seq_one_letter_code
_entity_poly.pdbx_strand_id
1 'polypeptide(L)'
;FSLNHILILIEMPQYCPTKRGVILVVASIFFLHATLMEKIESRNLIENPSFLLDKDEENDNVVTNYQPPDSSVKKPVMYTFFEPTKDKYGCCGMSHEGHNTLLGAWKEAWEDRGWETTVLTKENAMDHPDFDTLTAKLQDLHVGEYDTKCFWRWLAMATIEDDNEEGLWMSDYDVFPLQLDAEEGRKIANDRAFKSFSRHVPCLINASKHEWDRVIHLMMDQLENRRGKVSDMFMLKQVEQSLGMSGMNWSAEVADTFIYSKNITDGLFINCKHFSWMKAIHLSHAGVQKAWKLGIHPNIEGIRGPGTAIRRRGESSIQLMKDFHQQCLG
;
A
#
# COMPACT_ATOMS: atom_id res chain seq x y z
N PHE A 1 9.72 -48.67 13.19
CA PHE A 1 9.66 -48.41 11.74
C PHE A 1 10.45 -47.16 11.45
N SER A 2 11.61 -47.32 10.80
CA SER A 2 12.51 -46.21 10.43
C SER A 2 11.92 -45.45 9.25
N LEU A 3 11.79 -44.12 9.37
CA LEU A 3 11.41 -43.21 8.29
C LEU A 3 12.68 -42.50 7.81
N ASN A 4 13.20 -42.99 6.68
CA ASN A 4 14.30 -42.38 5.95
C ASN A 4 13.89 -40.97 5.49
N HIS A 5 14.69 -39.97 5.85
CA HIS A 5 14.59 -38.63 5.30
C HIS A 5 15.19 -38.63 3.89
N ILE A 6 14.38 -38.28 2.88
CA ILE A 6 14.86 -37.96 1.54
C ILE A 6 15.01 -36.43 1.48
N LEU A 7 16.26 -35.97 1.46
CA LEU A 7 16.63 -34.59 1.16
C LEU A 7 16.69 -34.46 -0.37
N ILE A 8 15.87 -33.60 -0.98
CA ILE A 8 16.09 -33.17 -2.37
C ILE A 8 16.21 -31.65 -2.38
N LEU A 9 17.43 -31.20 -2.70
CA LEU A 9 17.78 -29.82 -3.02
C LEU A 9 17.00 -29.39 -4.27
N ILE A 10 16.30 -28.26 -4.19
CA ILE A 10 15.75 -27.56 -5.37
C ILE A 10 16.48 -26.23 -5.49
N GLU A 11 17.41 -26.16 -6.43
CA GLU A 11 17.91 -24.92 -7.00
C GLU A 11 16.80 -24.26 -7.82
N MET A 12 16.54 -22.98 -7.61
CA MET A 12 15.62 -22.19 -8.44
C MET A 12 16.42 -21.39 -9.48
N PRO A 13 16.21 -21.57 -10.79
CA PRO A 13 16.80 -20.69 -11.78
C PRO A 13 15.85 -19.58 -12.24
N GLN A 14 16.51 -18.47 -12.56
CA GLN A 14 16.02 -17.24 -13.18
C GLN A 14 15.33 -17.49 -14.54
N TYR A 15 14.36 -16.63 -14.86
CA TYR A 15 13.58 -16.67 -16.10
C TYR A 15 14.27 -15.88 -17.24
N CYS A 16 14.57 -16.54 -18.36
CA CYS A 16 14.50 -15.98 -19.74
C CYS A 16 14.44 -17.13 -20.77
N PRO A 17 13.72 -17.01 -21.91
CA PRO A 17 13.12 -18.16 -22.60
C PRO A 17 13.93 -18.67 -23.81
N THR A 18 13.91 -19.98 -24.07
CA THR A 18 13.50 -20.60 -25.35
C THR A 18 13.67 -22.14 -25.34
N LYS A 19 12.71 -22.80 -26.01
CA LYS A 19 12.62 -24.21 -26.43
C LYS A 19 11.85 -25.20 -25.55
N ARG A 20 11.07 -26.00 -26.28
CA ARG A 20 9.96 -26.88 -25.91
C ARG A 20 10.40 -28.09 -25.09
N GLY A 21 9.53 -28.55 -24.19
CA GLY A 21 9.50 -29.96 -23.80
C GLY A 21 8.78 -30.28 -22.49
N VAL A 22 7.70 -31.06 -22.63
CA VAL A 22 7.10 -32.00 -21.66
C VAL A 22 6.22 -31.42 -20.54
N ILE A 23 4.93 -31.74 -20.68
CA ILE A 23 3.87 -31.66 -19.68
C ILE A 23 3.95 -32.93 -18.82
N LEU A 24 3.90 -32.79 -17.49
CA LEU A 24 3.36 -33.85 -16.63
C LEU A 24 2.60 -33.27 -15.44
N VAL A 25 1.44 -33.87 -15.19
CA VAL A 25 0.39 -33.48 -14.25
C VAL A 25 0.67 -34.10 -12.88
N VAL A 26 0.57 -33.32 -11.80
CA VAL A 26 0.44 -33.84 -10.43
C VAL A 26 -0.78 -33.19 -9.79
N ALA A 27 -1.91 -33.88 -9.88
CA ALA A 27 -3.08 -33.65 -9.04
C ALA A 27 -2.96 -34.50 -7.78
N SER A 28 -3.57 -34.03 -6.68
CA SER A 28 -3.89 -34.79 -5.45
C SER A 28 -2.98 -34.61 -4.23
N ILE A 29 -2.78 -33.36 -3.73
CA ILE A 29 -2.51 -33.10 -2.28
C ILE A 29 -3.31 -31.89 -1.73
N PHE A 30 -4.11 -31.18 -2.56
CA PHE A 30 -4.82 -29.97 -2.09
C PHE A 30 -6.18 -30.20 -1.40
N PHE A 31 -6.71 -31.43 -1.40
CA PHE A 31 -8.06 -31.68 -0.88
C PHE A 31 -8.14 -31.88 0.65
N LEU A 32 -7.02 -32.11 1.35
CA LEU A 32 -7.03 -32.37 2.80
C LEU A 32 -6.77 -31.14 3.68
N HIS A 33 -6.29 -30.02 3.12
CA HIS A 33 -6.02 -28.81 3.92
C HIS A 33 -7.21 -27.83 3.95
N ALA A 34 -8.06 -27.83 2.92
CA ALA A 34 -9.23 -26.93 2.86
C ALA A 34 -10.34 -27.33 3.85
N THR A 35 -10.54 -28.62 4.11
CA THR A 35 -11.58 -29.11 5.03
C THR A 35 -11.23 -28.95 6.51
N LEU A 36 -9.96 -28.67 6.84
CA LEU A 36 -9.53 -28.48 8.24
C LEU A 36 -9.70 -27.03 8.71
N MET A 37 -9.59 -26.04 7.81
CA MET A 37 -9.75 -24.63 8.15
C MET A 37 -11.22 -24.20 8.30
N GLU A 38 -12.14 -24.78 7.53
CA GLU A 38 -13.59 -24.50 7.64
C GLU A 38 -14.20 -24.95 8.99
N LYS A 39 -13.53 -25.88 9.69
CA LYS A 39 -14.01 -26.44 10.97
C LYS A 39 -13.53 -25.68 12.21
N ILE A 40 -12.59 -24.75 12.05
CA ILE A 40 -12.04 -23.96 13.16
C ILE A 40 -12.72 -22.59 13.26
N GLU A 41 -13.20 -22.01 12.15
CA GLU A 41 -13.94 -20.73 12.17
C GLU A 41 -15.39 -20.86 12.68
N SER A 42 -15.98 -22.06 12.67
CA SER A 42 -17.37 -22.28 13.11
C SER A 42 -17.54 -22.48 14.62
N ARG A 43 -16.47 -22.39 15.43
CA ARG A 43 -16.53 -22.64 16.89
C ARG A 43 -16.37 -21.42 17.80
N ASN A 44 -16.17 -20.21 17.28
CA ASN A 44 -15.95 -18.99 18.08
C ASN A 44 -17.03 -17.89 17.93
N LEU A 45 -18.24 -18.24 17.49
CA LEU A 45 -19.35 -17.30 17.37
C LEU A 45 -20.59 -17.77 18.13
N ILE A 46 -20.52 -17.89 19.46
CA ILE A 46 -21.71 -17.90 20.32
C ILE A 46 -21.38 -17.16 21.62
N GLU A 47 -22.33 -16.30 22.03
CA GLU A 47 -22.45 -15.50 23.26
C GLU A 47 -22.07 -14.02 23.13
N ASN A 48 -23.04 -13.21 22.70
CA ASN A 48 -23.24 -11.87 23.22
C ASN A 48 -24.74 -11.68 23.54
N PRO A 49 -25.10 -11.21 24.75
CA PRO A 49 -26.48 -11.15 25.20
C PRO A 49 -27.22 -9.93 24.62
N SER A 50 -28.52 -10.15 24.44
CA SER A 50 -29.57 -9.20 24.09
C SER A 50 -29.40 -7.80 24.68
N PHE A 51 -29.17 -6.82 23.80
CA PHE A 51 -29.29 -5.40 24.13
C PHE A 51 -30.75 -4.97 23.91
N LEU A 52 -31.40 -4.58 25.00
CA LEU A 52 -32.76 -4.05 25.02
C LEU A 52 -32.80 -2.70 24.30
N LEU A 53 -33.70 -2.57 23.34
CA LEU A 53 -34.04 -1.32 22.67
C LEU A 53 -35.03 -0.55 23.56
N ASP A 54 -34.53 0.45 24.28
CA ASP A 54 -35.37 1.54 24.77
C ASP A 54 -35.64 2.50 23.62
N LYS A 55 -36.93 2.74 23.40
CA LYS A 55 -37.46 3.73 22.46
C LYS A 55 -37.65 5.02 23.24
N ASP A 56 -36.77 5.99 23.06
CA ASP A 56 -37.02 7.36 23.51
C ASP A 56 -36.84 8.37 22.39
N GLU A 57 -37.97 9.03 22.12
CA GLU A 57 -38.19 10.44 21.81
C GLU A 57 -37.43 11.10 20.63
N GLU A 58 -38.20 11.34 19.56
CA GLU A 58 -38.02 12.44 18.61
C GLU A 58 -37.86 13.77 19.36
N ASN A 59 -36.67 14.35 19.27
CA ASN A 59 -36.46 15.76 19.58
C ASN A 59 -35.76 16.42 18.38
N ASP A 60 -36.59 16.83 17.42
CA ASP A 60 -36.22 17.65 16.27
C ASP A 60 -35.82 19.07 16.72
N ASN A 61 -34.80 19.61 16.04
CA ASN A 61 -34.26 20.97 16.09
C ASN A 61 -33.02 21.20 16.96
N VAL A 62 -31.95 20.45 16.72
CA VAL A 62 -30.59 20.98 16.92
C VAL A 62 -30.17 21.72 15.65
N VAL A 63 -30.36 23.04 15.65
CA VAL A 63 -29.74 23.93 14.66
C VAL A 63 -28.23 23.87 14.92
N THR A 64 -27.51 23.06 14.14
CA THR A 64 -26.06 23.03 14.16
C THR A 64 -25.56 24.31 13.51
N ASN A 65 -25.10 25.26 14.33
CA ASN A 65 -24.35 26.42 13.85
C ASN A 65 -23.04 25.91 13.23
N TYR A 66 -23.07 25.63 11.92
CA TYR A 66 -21.88 25.34 11.15
C TYR A 66 -21.03 26.61 11.09
N GLN A 67 -20.02 26.70 11.95
CA GLN A 67 -18.93 27.64 11.74
C GLN A 67 -18.01 27.02 10.67
N PRO A 68 -17.73 27.72 9.56
CA PRO A 68 -16.75 27.24 8.60
C PRO A 68 -15.42 27.03 9.33
N PRO A 69 -14.70 25.94 9.04
CA PRO A 69 -13.44 25.64 9.69
C PRO A 69 -12.49 26.83 9.55
N ASP A 70 -11.86 27.19 10.67
CA ASP A 70 -10.92 28.30 10.73
C ASP A 70 -9.83 28.10 9.68
N SER A 71 -9.75 29.02 8.71
CA SER A 71 -8.75 29.03 7.65
C SER A 71 -7.30 29.13 8.17
N SER A 72 -7.11 29.29 9.48
CA SER A 72 -5.80 29.30 10.15
C SER A 72 -5.17 27.91 10.35
N VAL A 73 -5.95 26.83 10.29
CA VAL A 73 -5.41 25.47 10.54
C VAL A 73 -4.68 24.96 9.30
N LYS A 74 -3.36 24.81 9.41
CA LYS A 74 -2.50 24.23 8.36
C LYS A 74 -2.98 22.81 8.03
N LYS A 75 -3.04 22.47 6.74
CA LYS A 75 -3.37 21.12 6.29
C LYS A 75 -2.16 20.18 6.51
N PRO A 76 -2.37 18.92 6.93
CA PRO A 76 -1.31 17.94 6.96
C PRO A 76 -0.84 17.66 5.53
N VAL A 77 0.43 17.31 5.39
CA VAL A 77 1.04 17.02 4.09
C VAL A 77 1.13 15.52 3.88
N MET A 78 0.61 15.05 2.75
CA MET A 78 0.83 13.71 2.24
C MET A 78 2.01 13.74 1.27
N TYR A 79 3.11 13.10 1.67
CA TYR A 79 4.29 12.97 0.83
C TYR A 79 4.19 11.74 -0.07
N THR A 80 4.83 11.82 -1.24
CA THR A 80 5.17 10.65 -2.05
C THR A 80 6.59 10.80 -2.57
N PHE A 81 7.18 9.72 -3.06
CA PHE A 81 8.48 9.76 -3.72
C PHE A 81 8.35 9.29 -5.15
N PHE A 82 8.84 10.13 -6.08
CA PHE A 82 8.83 9.79 -7.49
C PHE A 82 10.10 10.28 -8.17
N GLU A 83 10.91 9.33 -8.63
CA GLU A 83 12.14 9.59 -9.38
C GLU A 83 12.07 8.86 -10.74
N PRO A 84 11.88 9.59 -11.86
CA PRO A 84 11.74 8.97 -13.17
C PRO A 84 12.97 8.13 -13.54
N THR A 85 12.76 6.95 -14.14
CA THR A 85 13.85 6.14 -14.70
C THR A 85 14.25 6.65 -16.07
N LYS A 86 15.52 6.50 -16.43
CA LYS A 86 16.03 6.86 -17.76
C LYS A 86 15.41 6.03 -18.88
N ASP A 87 14.88 4.84 -18.55
CA ASP A 87 14.25 3.95 -19.52
C ASP A 87 12.95 4.52 -20.07
N LYS A 88 12.85 4.53 -21.41
CA LYS A 88 11.67 5.00 -22.16
C LYS A 88 10.36 4.34 -21.72
N TYR A 89 10.42 3.12 -21.20
CA TYR A 89 9.28 2.32 -20.75
C TYR A 89 9.10 2.26 -19.23
N GLY A 90 9.83 3.08 -18.48
CA GLY A 90 9.75 3.11 -17.02
C GLY A 90 10.25 1.83 -16.34
N CYS A 91 10.41 1.85 -15.01
CA CYS A 91 10.72 0.67 -14.20
C CYS A 91 9.62 -0.40 -14.15
N CYS A 92 8.47 -0.19 -14.80
CA CYS A 92 7.29 -1.04 -14.64
C CYS A 92 6.42 -1.20 -15.89
N GLY A 93 6.98 -0.88 -17.05
CA GLY A 93 6.27 -0.97 -18.33
C GLY A 93 5.29 0.16 -18.58
N MET A 94 5.19 1.17 -17.70
CA MET A 94 4.43 2.41 -17.94
C MET A 94 5.24 3.45 -18.70
N SER A 95 4.58 4.19 -19.59
CA SER A 95 5.19 5.38 -20.20
C SER A 95 5.37 6.50 -19.16
N HIS A 96 6.21 7.47 -19.47
CA HIS A 96 6.35 8.70 -18.69
C HIS A 96 5.00 9.41 -18.51
N GLU A 97 4.19 9.48 -19.57
CA GLU A 97 2.82 10.02 -19.52
C GLU A 97 1.91 9.23 -18.56
N GLY A 98 2.02 7.90 -18.55
CA GLY A 98 1.28 7.04 -17.62
C GLY A 98 1.66 7.28 -16.17
N HIS A 99 2.96 7.48 -15.88
CA HIS A 99 3.42 7.89 -14.55
C HIS A 99 2.88 9.26 -14.15
N ASN A 100 2.95 10.26 -15.04
CA ASN A 100 2.45 11.60 -14.76
C ASN A 100 0.93 11.61 -14.54
N THR A 101 0.18 10.83 -15.31
CA THR A 101 -1.27 10.67 -15.13
C THR A 101 -1.59 10.08 -13.76
N LEU A 102 -0.85 9.05 -13.35
CA LEU A 102 -1.06 8.41 -12.05
C LEU A 102 -0.69 9.33 -10.89
N LEU A 103 0.43 10.06 -10.99
CA LEU A 103 0.86 11.03 -9.99
C LEU A 103 -0.12 12.21 -9.87
N GLY A 104 -0.68 12.67 -11.00
CA GLY A 104 -1.75 13.68 -11.00
C GLY A 104 -3.01 13.18 -10.31
N ALA A 105 -3.43 11.95 -10.60
CA ALA A 105 -4.58 11.32 -9.95
C ALA A 105 -4.36 11.16 -8.43
N TRP A 106 -3.16 10.74 -8.02
CA TRP A 106 -2.77 10.63 -6.61
C TRP A 106 -2.90 11.98 -5.92
N LYS A 107 -2.35 13.03 -6.52
CA LYS A 107 -2.41 14.40 -6.00
C LYS A 107 -3.85 14.85 -5.79
N GLU A 108 -4.67 14.77 -6.84
CA GLU A 108 -6.07 15.18 -6.81
C GLU A 108 -6.86 14.42 -5.72
N ALA A 109 -6.67 13.10 -5.62
CA ALA A 109 -7.40 12.28 -4.67
C ALA A 109 -7.07 12.61 -3.20
N TRP A 110 -5.80 12.87 -2.88
CA TRP A 110 -5.42 13.28 -1.51
C TRP A 110 -5.85 14.72 -1.21
N GLU A 111 -5.75 15.64 -2.18
CA GLU A 111 -6.19 17.04 -2.01
C GLU A 111 -7.71 17.15 -1.79
N ASP A 112 -8.52 16.35 -2.50
CA ASP A 112 -9.98 16.25 -2.30
C ASP A 112 -10.33 15.79 -0.87
N ARG A 113 -9.43 15.01 -0.24
CA ARG A 113 -9.57 14.50 1.13
C ARG A 113 -8.93 15.44 2.18
N GLY A 114 -8.65 16.69 1.78
CA GLY A 114 -8.22 17.76 2.68
C GLY A 114 -6.72 17.84 2.94
N TRP A 115 -5.91 17.05 2.24
CA TRP A 115 -4.44 17.06 2.39
C TRP A 115 -3.79 18.14 1.54
N GLU A 116 -2.60 18.58 1.95
CA GLU A 116 -1.60 19.12 1.02
C GLU A 116 -0.76 17.97 0.47
N THR A 117 -0.20 18.12 -0.73
CA THR A 117 0.60 17.05 -1.36
C THR A 117 1.98 17.55 -1.74
N THR A 118 2.99 16.71 -1.55
CA THR A 118 4.37 17.00 -1.94
C THR A 118 5.03 15.78 -2.54
N VAL A 119 5.72 15.97 -3.66
CA VAL A 119 6.49 14.92 -4.35
C VAL A 119 7.95 15.11 -4.04
N LEU A 120 8.55 14.14 -3.37
CA LEU A 120 9.96 14.06 -3.07
C LEU A 120 10.72 13.40 -4.21
N THR A 121 11.96 13.81 -4.39
CA THR A 121 12.86 13.31 -5.44
C THR A 121 14.19 12.87 -4.83
N LYS A 122 15.10 12.38 -5.68
CA LYS A 122 16.45 12.04 -5.26
C LYS A 122 17.16 13.21 -4.56
N GLU A 123 16.93 14.45 -4.99
CA GLU A 123 17.52 15.64 -4.37
C GLU A 123 17.20 15.74 -2.88
N ASN A 124 15.97 15.45 -2.47
CA ASN A 124 15.59 15.44 -1.04
C ASN A 124 16.30 14.31 -0.26
N ALA A 125 16.54 13.17 -0.91
CA ALA A 125 17.27 12.06 -0.30
C ALA A 125 18.75 12.38 -0.09
N MET A 126 19.35 13.18 -0.99
CA MET A 126 20.76 13.58 -0.93
C MET A 126 21.09 14.47 0.27
N ASP A 127 20.08 15.09 0.88
CA ASP A 127 20.25 15.88 2.10
C ASP A 127 20.49 14.99 3.35
N HIS A 128 20.28 13.67 3.23
CA HIS A 128 20.49 12.73 4.33
C HIS A 128 21.98 12.39 4.50
N PRO A 129 22.55 12.43 5.72
CA PRO A 129 23.97 12.14 5.96
C PRO A 129 24.44 10.77 5.44
N ASP A 130 23.56 9.77 5.49
CA ASP A 130 23.86 8.40 5.03
C ASP A 130 23.55 8.15 3.54
N PHE A 131 23.21 9.17 2.74
CA PHE A 131 22.84 8.98 1.34
C PHE A 131 23.92 8.26 0.53
N ASP A 132 25.16 8.74 0.61
CA ASP A 132 26.29 8.18 -0.14
C ASP A 132 26.64 6.77 0.36
N THR A 133 26.62 6.56 1.69
CA THR A 133 26.89 5.26 2.32
C THR A 133 25.88 4.20 1.88
N LEU A 134 24.57 4.51 1.96
CA LEU A 134 23.52 3.58 1.55
C LEU A 134 23.56 3.32 0.05
N THR A 135 23.74 4.37 -0.76
CA THR A 135 23.78 4.23 -2.23
C THR A 135 24.97 3.36 -2.67
N ALA A 136 26.15 3.56 -2.09
CA ALA A 136 27.32 2.72 -2.34
C ALA A 136 27.06 1.26 -1.93
N LYS A 137 26.49 1.04 -0.75
CA LYS A 137 26.12 -0.31 -0.27
C LYS A 137 25.15 -1.01 -1.21
N LEU A 138 24.11 -0.33 -1.69
CA LEU A 138 23.13 -0.88 -2.64
C LEU A 138 23.79 -1.19 -4.00
N GLN A 139 24.71 -0.34 -4.44
CA GLN A 139 25.49 -0.57 -5.66
C GLN A 139 26.39 -1.80 -5.55
N ASP A 140 27.11 -1.98 -4.45
CA ASP A 140 27.95 -3.16 -4.19
C ASP A 140 27.11 -4.45 -4.15
N LEU A 141 25.88 -4.34 -3.67
CA LEU A 141 24.90 -5.43 -3.66
C LEU A 141 24.21 -5.66 -5.01
N HIS A 142 24.56 -4.89 -6.04
CA HIS A 142 23.97 -4.96 -7.38
C HIS A 142 22.44 -4.82 -7.35
N VAL A 143 21.92 -3.97 -6.47
CA VAL A 143 20.48 -3.68 -6.37
C VAL A 143 20.05 -2.91 -7.61
N GLY A 144 18.96 -3.35 -8.23
CA GLY A 144 18.44 -2.72 -9.44
C GLY A 144 17.99 -1.27 -9.19
N GLU A 145 18.06 -0.42 -10.22
CA GLU A 145 17.74 1.02 -10.11
C GLU A 145 16.39 1.28 -9.44
N TYR A 146 15.37 0.48 -9.76
CA TYR A 146 14.05 0.58 -9.14
C TYR A 146 14.09 0.38 -7.62
N ASP A 147 14.65 -0.75 -7.18
CA ASP A 147 14.71 -1.09 -5.76
C ASP A 147 15.61 -0.09 -5.00
N THR A 148 16.66 0.44 -5.63
CA THR A 148 17.51 1.52 -5.05
C THR A 148 16.72 2.81 -4.81
N LYS A 149 15.89 3.24 -5.76
CA LYS A 149 15.01 4.40 -5.61
C LYS A 149 14.00 4.21 -4.47
N CYS A 150 13.52 2.99 -4.26
CA CYS A 150 12.66 2.67 -3.13
C CYS A 150 13.36 2.84 -1.76
N PHE A 151 14.69 2.78 -1.67
CA PHE A 151 15.42 3.15 -0.45
C PHE A 151 15.58 4.66 -0.30
N TRP A 152 15.79 5.40 -1.40
CA TRP A 152 15.96 6.86 -1.34
C TRP A 152 14.76 7.59 -0.76
N ARG A 153 13.53 7.07 -0.93
CA ARG A 153 12.35 7.67 -0.29
C ARG A 153 12.42 7.69 1.24
N TRP A 154 13.05 6.68 1.85
CA TRP A 154 13.21 6.63 3.30
C TRP A 154 14.16 7.71 3.79
N LEU A 155 15.28 7.89 3.07
CA LEU A 155 16.22 8.98 3.31
C LEU A 155 15.54 10.34 3.12
N ALA A 156 14.77 10.51 2.04
CA ALA A 156 14.04 11.76 1.78
C ALA A 156 13.00 12.07 2.85
N MET A 157 12.29 11.06 3.38
CA MET A 157 11.35 11.27 4.49
C MET A 157 12.07 11.64 5.79
N ALA A 158 13.24 11.05 6.05
CA ALA A 158 14.04 11.33 7.24
C ALA A 158 14.68 12.74 7.24
N THR A 159 14.73 13.43 6.09
CA THR A 159 15.26 14.82 5.99
C THR A 159 14.20 15.90 6.18
N ILE A 160 12.91 15.54 6.15
CA ILE A 160 11.82 16.51 6.31
C ILE A 160 11.74 16.99 7.76
N GLU A 161 11.63 18.31 7.95
CA GLU A 161 11.35 18.89 9.26
C GLU A 161 9.87 18.72 9.63
N ASP A 162 9.62 18.26 10.85
CA ASP A 162 8.28 18.07 11.43
C ASP A 162 8.06 19.14 12.51
N ASP A 163 8.12 20.42 12.11
CA ASP A 163 8.08 21.57 13.02
C ASP A 163 6.83 21.62 13.91
N ASN A 164 5.74 21.01 13.45
CA ASN A 164 4.47 20.99 14.17
C ASN A 164 4.25 19.69 14.96
N GLU A 165 5.20 18.75 14.88
CA GLU A 165 5.09 17.43 15.51
C GLU A 165 3.79 16.69 15.12
N GLU A 166 3.30 16.96 13.91
CA GLU A 166 2.05 16.44 13.33
C GLU A 166 2.28 15.09 12.64
N GLY A 167 3.50 14.55 12.68
CA GLY A 167 3.88 13.29 12.07
C GLY A 167 3.93 13.36 10.54
N LEU A 168 4.93 12.70 9.97
CA LEU A 168 5.19 12.72 8.54
C LEU A 168 4.47 11.55 7.86
N TRP A 169 3.57 11.88 6.94
CA TRP A 169 2.80 10.92 6.16
C TRP A 169 3.44 10.68 4.79
N MET A 170 3.64 9.42 4.42
CA MET A 170 4.06 9.04 3.07
C MET A 170 3.12 8.00 2.49
N SER A 171 2.78 8.15 1.21
CA SER A 171 2.16 7.09 0.43
C SER A 171 2.89 6.86 -0.90
N ASP A 172 2.84 5.62 -1.41
CA ASP A 172 3.22 5.38 -2.80
C ASP A 172 2.30 6.20 -3.73
N TYR A 173 2.83 6.69 -4.85
CA TYR A 173 2.01 7.46 -5.81
C TYR A 173 0.95 6.61 -6.53
N ASP A 174 0.87 5.32 -6.23
CA ASP A 174 -0.21 4.42 -6.62
C ASP A 174 -1.11 3.98 -5.44
N VAL A 175 -1.10 4.74 -4.34
CA VAL A 175 -1.99 4.58 -3.19
C VAL A 175 -2.96 5.75 -3.07
N PHE A 176 -4.24 5.44 -2.95
CA PHE A 176 -5.33 6.42 -2.96
C PHE A 176 -6.13 6.37 -1.66
N PRO A 177 -6.60 7.53 -1.15
CA PRO A 177 -7.36 7.58 0.08
C PRO A 177 -8.73 6.92 -0.08
N LEU A 178 -9.13 6.14 0.93
CA LEU A 178 -10.51 5.71 1.14
C LEU A 178 -11.03 6.48 2.36
N GLN A 179 -11.04 5.87 3.53
CA GLN A 179 -11.57 6.47 4.76
C GLN A 179 -10.57 7.38 5.50
N LEU A 180 -9.36 7.58 4.96
CA LEU A 180 -8.35 8.47 5.54
C LEU A 180 -8.40 9.90 4.93
N ASP A 181 -8.97 10.86 5.66
CA ASP A 181 -8.83 12.30 5.39
C ASP A 181 -7.77 12.94 6.28
N ALA A 182 -7.50 14.22 6.02
CA ALA A 182 -6.64 15.06 6.81
C ALA A 182 -7.07 15.17 8.30
N GLU A 183 -8.36 15.10 8.63
CA GLU A 183 -8.79 15.12 10.03
C GLU A 183 -8.38 13.85 10.76
N GLU A 184 -8.73 12.69 10.19
CA GLU A 184 -8.31 11.40 10.71
C GLU A 184 -6.78 11.25 10.73
N GLY A 185 -6.10 11.73 9.68
CA GLY A 185 -4.65 11.73 9.58
C GLY A 185 -3.96 12.46 10.74
N ARG A 186 -4.49 13.63 11.15
CA ARG A 186 -4.00 14.36 12.32
C ARG A 186 -4.24 13.61 13.62
N LYS A 187 -5.41 12.99 13.79
CA LYS A 187 -5.72 12.19 14.99
C LYS A 187 -4.74 11.05 15.18
N ILE A 188 -4.46 10.33 14.09
CA ILE A 188 -3.52 9.21 14.07
C ILE A 188 -2.10 9.66 14.41
N ALA A 189 -1.65 10.79 13.86
CA ALA A 189 -0.25 11.17 13.97
C ALA A 189 0.19 11.60 15.39
N ASN A 190 -0.75 11.90 16.28
CA ASN A 190 -0.48 12.31 17.66
C ASN A 190 0.32 11.29 18.49
N ASP A 191 0.36 10.00 18.13
CA ASP A 191 1.10 8.98 18.90
C ASP A 191 2.61 8.93 18.62
N ARG A 192 3.08 9.64 17.58
CA ARG A 192 4.48 9.74 17.12
C ARG A 192 5.21 8.42 16.80
N ALA A 193 4.56 7.28 16.92
CA ALA A 193 5.12 5.98 16.63
C ALA A 193 5.20 5.76 15.11
N PHE A 194 6.12 4.91 14.68
CA PHE A 194 6.09 4.38 13.33
C PHE A 194 4.84 3.51 13.12
N LYS A 195 4.00 3.88 12.16
CA LYS A 195 2.82 3.13 11.73
C LYS A 195 2.92 2.78 10.26
N SER A 196 2.76 1.49 9.96
CA SER A 196 2.55 1.04 8.58
C SER A 196 1.18 0.40 8.44
N PHE A 197 0.41 0.91 7.47
CA PHE A 197 -0.97 0.53 7.24
C PHE A 197 -1.11 -0.68 6.30
N SER A 198 0.01 -1.18 5.77
CA SER A 198 0.07 -2.34 4.88
C SER A 198 1.19 -3.29 5.29
N ARG A 199 1.40 -3.45 6.60
CA ARG A 199 2.46 -4.28 7.19
C ARG A 199 3.83 -3.92 6.59
N HIS A 200 4.58 -4.90 6.07
CA HIS A 200 5.88 -4.69 5.43
C HIS A 200 5.81 -4.16 4.00
N VAL A 201 4.63 -3.78 3.48
CA VAL A 201 4.49 -3.05 2.22
C VAL A 201 4.50 -1.55 2.56
N PRO A 202 5.63 -0.84 2.37
CA PRO A 202 5.75 0.60 2.65
C PRO A 202 4.99 1.48 1.66
N CYS A 203 3.68 1.30 1.54
CA CYS A 203 2.84 2.05 0.61
C CYS A 203 1.96 3.10 1.29
N LEU A 204 1.75 3.01 2.61
CA LEU A 204 1.16 4.06 3.44
C LEU A 204 1.75 3.99 4.84
N ILE A 205 2.49 5.03 5.23
CA ILE A 205 3.21 5.11 6.50
C ILE A 205 2.97 6.48 7.15
N ASN A 206 2.84 6.48 8.46
CA ASN A 206 2.94 7.66 9.30
C ASN A 206 4.04 7.45 10.33
N ALA A 207 4.97 8.39 10.45
CA ALA A 207 6.02 8.31 11.46
C ALA A 207 6.60 9.70 11.72
N SER A 208 7.19 9.92 12.90
CA SER A 208 8.01 11.12 13.13
C SER A 208 9.31 11.07 12.33
N LYS A 209 9.97 12.21 12.14
CA LYS A 209 11.30 12.30 11.50
C LYS A 209 12.30 11.30 12.10
N HIS A 210 12.35 11.25 13.44
CA HIS A 210 13.22 10.31 14.17
C HIS A 210 12.88 8.85 13.87
N GLU A 211 11.60 8.50 13.74
CA GLU A 211 11.19 7.14 13.43
C GLU A 211 11.50 6.76 11.98
N TRP A 212 11.40 7.69 11.02
CA TRP A 212 11.87 7.47 9.65
C TRP A 212 13.36 7.16 9.59
N ASP A 213 14.18 7.96 10.28
CA ASP A 213 15.63 7.79 10.41
C ASP A 213 15.97 6.44 11.08
N ARG A 214 15.40 6.17 12.25
CA ARG A 214 15.59 4.92 12.98
C ARG A 214 15.27 3.69 12.12
N VAL A 215 14.16 3.70 11.39
CA VAL A 215 13.75 2.54 10.59
C VAL A 215 14.65 2.33 9.38
N ILE A 216 15.13 3.39 8.71
CA ILE A 216 16.08 3.21 7.61
C ILE A 216 17.40 2.61 8.10
N HIS A 217 17.91 3.00 9.28
CA HIS A 217 19.09 2.35 9.87
C HIS A 217 18.85 0.87 10.17
N LEU A 218 17.69 0.53 10.76
CA LEU A 218 17.34 -0.86 11.00
C LEU A 218 17.28 -1.68 9.71
N MET A 219 16.77 -1.10 8.63
CA MET A 219 16.76 -1.72 7.30
C MET A 219 18.18 -1.87 6.73
N MET A 220 19.06 -0.90 6.97
CA MET A 220 20.47 -0.95 6.57
C MET A 220 21.25 -2.04 7.31
N ASP A 221 20.94 -2.29 8.57
CA ASP A 221 21.50 -3.39 9.36
C ASP A 221 21.06 -4.75 8.79
N GLN A 222 19.83 -4.85 8.25
CA GLN A 222 19.37 -6.08 7.61
C GLN A 222 20.10 -6.38 6.29
N LEU A 223 20.70 -5.38 5.62
CA LEU A 223 21.43 -5.59 4.36
C LEU A 223 22.68 -6.48 4.55
N GLU A 224 23.29 -6.46 5.74
CA GLU A 224 24.48 -7.26 6.08
C GLU A 224 24.14 -8.73 6.29
N ASN A 225 22.99 -9.00 6.91
CA ASN A 225 22.51 -10.34 7.23
C ASN A 225 21.44 -10.83 6.24
N ARG A 226 21.35 -10.18 5.09
CA ARG A 226 20.21 -10.33 4.17
C ARG A 226 19.96 -11.76 3.75
N ARG A 227 18.68 -12.12 3.66
CA ARG A 227 18.22 -13.36 3.04
C ARG A 227 17.33 -13.02 1.84
N GLY A 228 17.77 -13.41 0.64
CA GLY A 228 16.96 -13.28 -0.58
C GLY A 228 17.05 -11.92 -1.26
N LYS A 229 15.93 -11.48 -1.86
CA LYS A 229 15.87 -10.26 -2.68
C LYS A 229 16.09 -9.02 -1.82
N VAL A 230 16.88 -8.08 -2.32
CA VAL A 230 17.01 -6.74 -1.73
C VAL A 230 15.98 -5.81 -2.35
N SER A 231 15.02 -5.40 -1.54
CA SER A 231 14.16 -4.25 -1.76
C SER A 231 13.77 -3.68 -0.40
N ASP A 232 13.27 -2.45 -0.36
CA ASP A 232 12.80 -1.84 0.87
C ASP A 232 11.69 -2.67 1.55
N MET A 233 10.74 -3.22 0.77
CA MET A 233 9.70 -4.12 1.29
C MET A 233 10.28 -5.35 2.00
N PHE A 234 11.32 -5.97 1.43
CA PHE A 234 11.95 -7.16 2.01
C PHE A 234 12.84 -6.81 3.21
N MET A 235 13.46 -5.63 3.22
CA MET A 235 14.22 -5.18 4.40
C MET A 235 13.25 -4.81 5.52
N LEU A 236 12.19 -4.06 5.25
CA LEU A 236 11.17 -3.72 6.23
C LEU A 236 10.49 -4.98 6.81
N LYS A 237 10.27 -6.01 5.98
CA LYS A 237 9.78 -7.31 6.46
C LYS A 237 10.75 -7.98 7.43
N GLN A 238 12.06 -7.91 7.18
CA GLN A 238 13.05 -8.44 8.10
C GLN A 238 13.09 -7.65 9.40
N VAL A 239 12.88 -6.32 9.35
CA VAL A 239 12.72 -5.49 10.55
C VAL A 239 11.44 -5.87 11.33
N GLU A 240 10.30 -6.05 10.66
CA GLU A 240 9.04 -6.57 11.26
C GLU A 240 9.29 -7.90 11.98
N GLN A 241 10.08 -8.79 11.37
CA GLN A 241 10.39 -10.10 11.92
C GLN A 241 11.40 -10.06 13.07
N SER A 242 12.38 -9.15 13.04
CA SER A 242 13.45 -9.09 14.05
C SER A 242 13.00 -8.40 15.33
N LEU A 243 12.18 -7.35 15.23
CA LEU A 243 11.65 -6.63 16.38
C LEU A 243 10.35 -7.24 16.93
N GLY A 244 9.73 -8.17 16.22
CA GLY A 244 8.42 -8.70 16.57
C GLY A 244 7.35 -7.60 16.58
N MET A 245 6.35 -7.73 17.46
CA MET A 245 5.32 -6.67 17.64
C MET A 245 5.79 -5.50 18.50
N SER A 246 7.03 -5.49 18.99
CA SER A 246 7.54 -4.39 19.81
C SER A 246 8.18 -3.29 18.96
N GLY A 247 7.75 -2.04 19.17
CA GLY A 247 8.43 -0.84 18.66
C GLY A 247 7.91 -0.29 17.32
N MET A 248 6.90 -0.89 16.70
CA MET A 248 6.21 -0.38 15.51
C MET A 248 4.74 -0.84 15.49
N ASN A 249 3.86 0.00 14.93
CA ASN A 249 2.45 -0.29 14.77
C ASN A 249 2.19 -0.82 13.35
N TRP A 250 1.75 -2.06 13.24
CA TRP A 250 1.47 -2.72 11.98
C TRP A 250 -0.02 -2.98 11.83
N SER A 251 -0.61 -2.54 10.73
CA SER A 251 -1.98 -2.88 10.38
C SER A 251 -2.11 -3.32 8.91
N ALA A 252 -3.31 -3.75 8.54
CA ALA A 252 -3.67 -4.19 7.19
C ALA A 252 -4.90 -3.41 6.71
N GLU A 253 -4.84 -2.09 6.83
CA GLU A 253 -5.93 -1.15 6.53
C GLU A 253 -5.81 -0.54 5.12
N VAL A 254 -4.95 -1.12 4.27
CA VAL A 254 -4.82 -0.77 2.86
C VAL A 254 -5.30 -1.93 2.00
N ALA A 255 -6.29 -1.68 1.13
CA ALA A 255 -6.75 -2.67 0.17
C ALA A 255 -5.67 -2.94 -0.90
N ASP A 256 -5.41 -4.21 -1.24
CA ASP A 256 -4.32 -4.62 -2.14
C ASP A 256 -4.72 -4.67 -3.65
N THR A 257 -5.97 -4.32 -3.96
CA THR A 257 -6.56 -4.41 -5.30
C THR A 257 -7.82 -3.56 -5.39
N PHE A 258 -8.39 -3.42 -6.59
CA PHE A 258 -9.64 -2.69 -6.81
C PHE A 258 -10.78 -3.21 -5.94
N ILE A 259 -11.54 -2.28 -5.35
CA ILE A 259 -12.61 -2.54 -4.37
C ILE A 259 -14.00 -2.73 -5.01
N TYR A 260 -14.06 -2.98 -6.32
CA TYR A 260 -15.32 -3.26 -7.00
C TYR A 260 -15.85 -4.66 -6.68
N SER A 261 -17.15 -4.74 -6.46
CA SER A 261 -17.97 -5.93 -6.48
C SER A 261 -18.73 -6.02 -7.81
N LYS A 262 -19.21 -7.21 -8.16
CA LYS A 262 -20.00 -7.46 -9.37
C LYS A 262 -21.46 -7.71 -9.02
N ASN A 263 -22.35 -6.96 -9.64
CA ASN A 263 -23.76 -7.30 -9.75
C ASN A 263 -24.06 -7.73 -11.20
N ILE A 264 -24.85 -8.79 -11.37
CA ILE A 264 -25.28 -9.29 -12.68
C ILE A 264 -26.06 -8.22 -13.46
N THR A 265 -26.88 -7.42 -12.76
CA THR A 265 -27.73 -6.41 -13.39
C THR A 265 -27.03 -5.06 -13.56
N ASP A 266 -26.28 -4.63 -12.55
CA ASP A 266 -25.84 -3.24 -12.45
C ASP A 266 -24.35 -3.05 -12.81
N GLY A 267 -23.64 -4.14 -13.10
CA GLY A 267 -22.22 -4.11 -13.42
C GLY A 267 -21.33 -4.01 -12.18
N LEU A 268 -20.29 -3.18 -12.25
CA LEU A 268 -19.34 -2.99 -11.15
C LEU A 268 -19.86 -1.91 -10.18
N PHE A 269 -19.81 -2.19 -8.88
CA PHE A 269 -20.19 -1.25 -7.82
C PHE A 269 -19.22 -1.37 -6.64
N ILE A 270 -19.14 -0.37 -5.76
CA ILE A 270 -18.27 -0.38 -4.59
C ILE A 270 -19.08 -0.71 -3.34
N ASN A 271 -18.68 -1.73 -2.59
CA ASN A 271 -19.32 -2.08 -1.32
C ASN A 271 -18.76 -1.20 -0.19
N CYS A 272 -19.29 0.01 -0.06
CA CYS A 272 -18.80 1.02 0.89
C CYS A 272 -18.77 0.52 2.34
N LYS A 273 -19.77 -0.28 2.75
CA LYS A 273 -19.82 -0.87 4.10
C LYS A 273 -18.71 -1.89 4.33
N HIS A 274 -18.35 -2.68 3.32
CA HIS A 274 -17.27 -3.65 3.44
C HIS A 274 -15.89 -2.98 3.56
N PHE A 275 -15.72 -1.81 2.94
CA PHE A 275 -14.47 -1.05 2.92
C PHE A 275 -14.47 0.16 3.86
N SER A 276 -15.44 0.27 4.77
CA SER A 276 -15.58 1.42 5.69
C SER A 276 -14.49 1.48 6.77
N TRP A 277 -13.67 0.44 6.89
CA TRP A 277 -12.54 0.39 7.81
C TRP A 277 -11.18 0.52 7.10
N MET A 278 -11.16 0.51 5.77
CA MET A 278 -9.93 0.69 5.00
C MET A 278 -9.55 2.16 4.91
N LYS A 279 -8.31 2.48 5.27
CA LYS A 279 -7.76 3.84 5.20
C LYS A 279 -7.46 4.23 3.76
N ALA A 280 -6.92 3.30 2.96
CA ALA A 280 -6.51 3.56 1.59
C ALA A 280 -6.58 2.30 0.71
N ILE A 281 -6.25 2.46 -0.57
CA ILE A 281 -6.13 1.38 -1.55
C ILE A 281 -4.81 1.49 -2.31
N HIS A 282 -4.10 0.38 -2.45
CA HIS A 282 -2.84 0.26 -3.18
C HIS A 282 -3.05 -0.40 -4.54
N LEU A 283 -2.89 0.38 -5.62
CA LEU A 283 -3.08 -0.05 -6.99
C LEU A 283 -1.77 -0.51 -7.64
N SER A 284 -1.04 -1.38 -6.94
CA SER A 284 0.20 -2.00 -7.41
C SER A 284 -0.01 -2.79 -8.71
N HIS A 285 1.07 -3.12 -9.44
CA HIS A 285 0.94 -3.91 -10.69
C HIS A 285 0.28 -5.28 -10.44
N ALA A 286 0.63 -5.92 -9.32
CA ALA A 286 0.02 -7.17 -8.90
C ALA A 286 -1.47 -6.98 -8.59
N GLY A 287 -1.83 -5.91 -7.88
CA GLY A 287 -3.22 -5.54 -7.56
C GLY A 287 -4.06 -5.28 -8.82
N VAL A 288 -3.54 -4.54 -9.79
CA VAL A 288 -4.19 -4.28 -11.08
C VAL A 288 -4.38 -5.57 -11.88
N GLN A 289 -3.35 -6.42 -11.94
CA GLN A 289 -3.42 -7.70 -12.65
C GLN A 289 -4.44 -8.65 -12.00
N LYS A 290 -4.50 -8.68 -10.66
CA LYS A 290 -5.48 -9.45 -9.88
C LYS A 290 -6.89 -8.96 -10.19
N ALA A 291 -7.14 -7.65 -10.15
CA ALA A 291 -8.44 -7.07 -10.49
C ALA A 291 -8.89 -7.42 -11.92
N TRP A 292 -7.97 -7.36 -12.89
CA TRP A 292 -8.27 -7.76 -14.27
C TRP A 292 -8.70 -9.23 -14.36
N LYS A 293 -7.97 -10.15 -13.72
CA LYS A 293 -8.29 -11.58 -13.71
C LYS A 293 -9.63 -11.88 -13.03
N LEU A 294 -9.95 -11.16 -11.97
CA LEU A 294 -11.23 -11.25 -11.27
C LEU A 294 -12.37 -10.54 -12.03
N GLY A 295 -12.03 -9.77 -13.07
CA GLY A 295 -12.93 -8.93 -13.86
C GLY A 295 -13.58 -7.80 -13.05
N ILE A 296 -12.93 -7.37 -11.97
CA ILE A 296 -13.33 -6.24 -11.12
C ILE A 296 -12.50 -4.98 -11.43
N HIS A 297 -11.75 -4.99 -12.53
CA HIS A 297 -11.07 -3.81 -13.05
C HIS A 297 -12.10 -2.89 -13.73
N PRO A 298 -12.03 -1.56 -13.53
CA PRO A 298 -12.96 -0.62 -14.15
C PRO A 298 -12.92 -0.71 -15.67
N ASN A 299 -14.07 -0.48 -16.31
CA ASN A 299 -14.17 -0.54 -17.76
C ASN A 299 -13.66 0.76 -18.39
N ILE A 300 -12.38 0.76 -18.79
CA ILE A 300 -11.76 1.91 -19.48
C ILE A 300 -11.61 1.56 -20.96
N GLU A 301 -12.11 2.45 -21.82
CA GLU A 301 -12.05 2.28 -23.27
C GLU A 301 -10.60 2.05 -23.73
N GLY A 302 -10.37 0.99 -24.52
CA GLY A 302 -9.06 0.68 -25.09
C GLY A 302 -8.16 -0.20 -24.21
N ILE A 303 -8.56 -0.55 -22.98
CA ILE A 303 -7.87 -1.57 -22.19
C ILE A 303 -8.35 -2.97 -22.64
N ARG A 304 -7.43 -3.77 -23.20
CA ARG A 304 -7.74 -5.08 -23.82
C ARG A 304 -7.11 -6.28 -23.10
N GLY A 305 -6.33 -6.02 -22.06
CA GLY A 305 -5.60 -7.06 -21.34
C GLY A 305 -4.86 -6.52 -20.11
N PRO A 306 -4.25 -7.42 -19.31
CA PRO A 306 -3.59 -7.05 -18.06
C PRO A 306 -2.40 -6.10 -18.29
N GLY A 307 -1.66 -6.25 -19.39
CA GLY A 307 -0.55 -5.35 -19.71
C GLY A 307 -1.00 -3.93 -20.03
N THR A 308 -2.09 -3.75 -20.78
CA THR A 308 -2.68 -2.42 -21.00
C THR A 308 -3.32 -1.86 -19.73
N ALA A 309 -3.88 -2.71 -18.87
CA ALA A 309 -4.45 -2.30 -17.58
C ALA A 309 -3.38 -1.70 -16.66
N ILE A 310 -2.22 -2.36 -16.53
CA ILE A 310 -1.09 -1.85 -15.75
C ILE A 310 -0.57 -0.52 -16.32
N ARG A 311 -0.48 -0.40 -17.65
CA ARG A 311 0.01 0.82 -18.33
C ARG A 311 -0.89 2.02 -18.18
N ARG A 312 -2.20 1.79 -18.10
CA ARG A 312 -3.22 2.84 -17.99
C ARG A 312 -3.84 2.88 -16.60
N ARG A 313 -3.11 2.41 -15.59
CA ARG A 313 -3.61 2.37 -14.21
C ARG A 313 -3.93 3.74 -13.65
N GLY A 314 -3.28 4.81 -14.13
CA GLY A 314 -3.66 6.19 -13.79
C GLY A 314 -5.13 6.49 -14.10
N GLU A 315 -5.57 6.14 -15.32
CA GLU A 315 -6.98 6.32 -15.73
C GLU A 315 -7.93 5.43 -14.94
N SER A 316 -7.54 4.18 -14.69
CA SER A 316 -8.32 3.28 -13.83
C SER A 316 -8.44 3.81 -12.40
N SER A 317 -7.42 4.51 -11.90
CA SER A 317 -7.42 5.11 -10.55
C SER A 317 -8.35 6.31 -10.49
N ILE A 318 -8.34 7.18 -11.51
CA ILE A 318 -9.29 8.30 -11.64
C ILE A 318 -10.72 7.78 -11.65
N GLN A 319 -11.01 6.76 -12.46
CA GLN A 319 -12.35 6.17 -12.52
C GLN A 319 -12.77 5.57 -11.17
N LEU A 320 -11.87 4.85 -10.50
CA LEU A 320 -12.12 4.31 -9.16
C LEU A 320 -12.46 5.40 -8.15
N MET A 321 -11.66 6.48 -8.11
CA MET A 321 -11.88 7.56 -7.14
C MET A 321 -13.17 8.32 -7.40
N LYS A 322 -13.52 8.54 -8.67
CA LYS A 322 -14.82 9.11 -9.06
C LYS A 322 -15.98 8.23 -8.57
N ASP A 323 -15.91 6.92 -8.82
CA ASP A 323 -16.95 5.98 -8.41
C ASP A 323 -17.05 5.87 -6.89
N PHE A 324 -15.91 5.90 -6.19
CA PHE A 324 -15.86 5.87 -4.72
C PHE A 324 -16.52 7.12 -4.14
N HIS A 325 -16.19 8.30 -4.66
CA HIS A 325 -16.82 9.54 -4.22
C HIS A 325 -18.34 9.48 -4.43
N GLN A 326 -18.79 9.10 -5.64
CA GLN A 326 -20.22 9.04 -5.96
C GLN A 326 -21.00 8.01 -5.13
N GLN A 327 -20.41 6.84 -4.84
CA GLN A 327 -21.13 5.73 -4.21
C GLN A 327 -20.98 5.71 -2.69
N CYS A 328 -19.88 6.24 -2.15
CA CYS A 328 -19.53 6.10 -0.74
C CYS A 328 -19.45 7.42 0.04
N LEU A 329 -19.26 8.56 -0.63
CA LEU A 329 -19.13 9.87 0.03
C LEU A 329 -20.28 10.84 -0.30
N GLY A 330 -20.91 10.65 -1.47
CA GLY A 330 -21.98 11.51 -2.00
C GLY A 330 -23.40 11.21 -1.51
#